data_AF-A0AAE0Z5Z3-F1
#
_entry.id   AF-A0AAE0Z5Z3-F1
#
_cell.length_a   1.000
_cell.length_b   1.000
_cell.length_c   1.000
_cell.angle_alpha   90.00
_cell.angle_beta   90.00
_cell.angle_gamma   90.00
#
_symmetry.space_group_name_H-M   'P 1'
#
loop_
_entity.id
_entity.type
_entity.pdbx_description
1 polymer ?
#
loop_
_entity_poly.entity_id
_entity_poly.type
_entity_poly.pdbx_seq_one_letter_code
_entity_poly.pdbx_strand_id
1 'polypeptide(L)'
;HREVAESLVDSSQTSSSQANMKLLAKAQEDLADVLAGHITVVQKLKRLKPITETQSVLLKTYIKAKCEFYLEHMSEFRAVKHKLSESVPAESLDFIQRVMDKNAIISTHLLLRQLVYETISLCEKYSLEETLLFLLLDAETYVESDVTKCLKAEKEDVTKHKELVKEMIKSSLKTNRLIRPSPRLLALHGACHVQKLMMTRTVTVLSQVKVQLQLAAAHRSFSDSKGALQEVLDKLETEKKREKKETQDFVFVERNLAELCSG
;
A
#
# COMPACT_ATOMS: atom_id res chain seq x y z
N HIS A 1 -19.07 -31.66 -45.44
CA HIS A 1 -18.20 -32.27 -44.41
C HIS A 1 -16.88 -31.53 -44.15
N ARG A 2 -16.46 -30.53 -44.96
CA ARG A 2 -15.22 -29.78 -44.73
C ARG A 2 -15.38 -28.55 -43.81
N GLU A 3 -16.59 -27.97 -43.74
CA GLU A 3 -16.87 -26.75 -42.95
C GLU A 3 -17.12 -26.99 -41.44
N VAL A 4 -17.38 -28.24 -41.02
CA VAL A 4 -17.62 -28.55 -39.59
C VAL A 4 -16.30 -28.75 -38.83
N ALA A 5 -15.21 -29.07 -39.54
CA ALA A 5 -13.90 -29.30 -38.92
C ALA A 5 -13.16 -28.01 -38.56
N GLU A 6 -13.37 -26.90 -39.29
CA GLU A 6 -12.71 -25.61 -39.01
C GLU A 6 -13.33 -24.88 -37.80
N SER A 7 -14.64 -25.03 -37.57
CA SER A 7 -15.35 -24.45 -36.42
C SER A 7 -14.95 -25.04 -35.04
N LEU A 8 -14.53 -26.30 -35.02
CA LEU A 8 -14.12 -26.99 -33.78
C LEU A 8 -12.66 -26.70 -33.36
N VAL A 9 -11.80 -26.29 -34.31
CA VAL A 9 -10.41 -25.89 -34.02
C VAL A 9 -10.37 -24.48 -33.41
N ASP A 10 -11.26 -23.58 -33.84
CA ASP A 10 -11.28 -22.19 -33.41
C ASP A 10 -11.86 -21.99 -31.99
N SER A 11 -12.85 -22.80 -31.62
CA SER A 11 -13.50 -22.77 -30.29
C SER A 11 -12.64 -23.41 -29.18
N SER A 12 -11.77 -24.35 -29.54
CA SER A 12 -10.81 -24.97 -28.61
C SER A 12 -9.53 -24.12 -28.44
N GLN A 13 -9.08 -23.41 -29.48
CA GLN A 13 -7.95 -22.47 -29.38
C GLN A 13 -8.28 -21.18 -28.62
N THR A 14 -9.51 -20.67 -28.72
CA THR A 14 -9.97 -19.48 -27.99
C THR A 14 -10.14 -19.74 -26.49
N SER A 15 -10.69 -20.90 -26.12
CA SER A 15 -10.82 -21.32 -24.71
C SER A 15 -9.47 -21.63 -24.06
N SER A 16 -8.55 -22.26 -24.80
CA SER A 16 -7.15 -22.46 -24.44
C SER A 16 -6.42 -21.13 -24.23
N SER A 17 -6.56 -20.19 -25.17
CA SER A 17 -5.94 -18.86 -25.07
C SER A 17 -6.45 -18.07 -23.88
N GLN A 18 -7.76 -18.08 -23.58
CA GLN A 18 -8.30 -17.43 -22.39
C GLN A 18 -7.81 -18.06 -21.08
N ALA A 19 -7.69 -19.40 -21.03
CA ALA A 19 -7.16 -20.10 -19.86
C ALA A 19 -5.67 -19.78 -19.64
N ASN A 20 -4.88 -19.77 -20.72
CA ASN A 20 -3.47 -19.38 -20.69
C ASN A 20 -3.29 -17.91 -20.28
N MET A 21 -4.17 -17.02 -20.72
CA MET A 21 -4.15 -15.60 -20.38
C MET A 21 -4.50 -15.34 -18.91
N LYS A 22 -5.45 -16.10 -18.35
CA LYS A 22 -5.75 -16.07 -16.90
C LYS A 22 -4.58 -16.61 -16.07
N LEU A 23 -3.93 -17.69 -16.52
CA LEU A 23 -2.73 -18.23 -15.88
C LEU A 23 -1.57 -17.22 -15.91
N LEU A 24 -1.41 -16.51 -17.02
CA LEU A 24 -0.39 -15.46 -17.19
C LEU A 24 -0.66 -14.22 -16.32
N ALA A 25 -1.91 -13.75 -16.28
CA ALA A 25 -2.30 -12.63 -15.41
C ALA A 25 -2.08 -12.97 -13.94
N LYS A 26 -2.43 -14.19 -13.54
CA LYS A 26 -2.16 -14.70 -12.20
C LYS A 26 -0.66 -14.80 -11.91
N ALA A 27 0.14 -15.30 -12.85
CA ALA A 27 1.60 -15.34 -12.70
C ALA A 27 2.21 -13.93 -12.58
N GLN A 28 1.65 -12.91 -13.23
CA GLN A 28 2.06 -11.52 -13.06
C GLN A 28 1.65 -10.94 -11.71
N GLU A 29 0.43 -11.24 -11.23
CA GLU A 29 -0.04 -10.86 -9.90
C GLU A 29 0.84 -11.47 -8.81
N ASP A 30 1.07 -12.79 -8.88
CA ASP A 30 1.94 -13.54 -7.97
C ASP A 30 3.38 -12.95 -7.98
N LEU A 31 3.90 -12.58 -9.15
CA LEU A 31 5.24 -12.00 -9.28
C LEU A 31 5.31 -10.55 -8.75
N ALA A 32 4.27 -9.75 -8.96
CA ALA A 32 4.16 -8.41 -8.41
C ALA A 32 4.08 -8.43 -6.87
N ASP A 33 3.34 -9.38 -6.31
CA ASP A 33 3.26 -9.63 -4.87
C ASP A 33 4.60 -10.06 -4.28
N VAL A 34 5.34 -10.94 -4.98
CA VAL A 34 6.70 -11.34 -4.59
C VAL A 34 7.65 -10.13 -4.60
N LEU A 35 7.59 -9.27 -5.62
CA LEU A 35 8.40 -8.05 -5.71
C LEU A 35 8.05 -7.03 -4.63
N ALA A 36 6.76 -6.81 -4.35
CA ALA A 36 6.30 -5.94 -3.27
C ALA A 36 6.72 -6.48 -1.89
N GLY A 37 6.66 -7.79 -1.70
CA GLY A 37 7.18 -8.49 -0.53
C GLY A 37 8.68 -8.27 -0.35
N HIS A 38 9.46 -8.39 -1.44
CA HIS A 38 10.92 -8.21 -1.42
C HIS A 38 11.33 -6.76 -1.09
N ILE A 39 10.64 -5.77 -1.66
CA ILE A 39 10.84 -4.35 -1.31
C ILE A 39 10.53 -4.11 0.18
N THR A 40 9.45 -4.71 0.69
CA THR A 40 9.06 -4.60 2.10
C THR A 40 10.11 -5.21 3.02
N VAL A 41 10.72 -6.34 2.65
CA VAL A 41 11.81 -6.97 3.40
C VAL A 41 13.05 -6.08 3.41
N VAL A 42 13.46 -5.52 2.27
CA VAL A 42 14.60 -4.58 2.19
C VAL A 42 14.35 -3.33 3.04
N GLN A 43 13.13 -2.78 3.04
CA GLN A 43 12.77 -1.65 3.89
C GLN A 43 12.79 -2.00 5.39
N LYS A 44 12.34 -3.20 5.78
CA LYS A 44 12.44 -3.69 7.17
C LYS A 44 13.89 -3.84 7.61
N LEU A 45 14.76 -4.34 6.75
CA LEU A 45 16.19 -4.48 7.02
C LEU A 45 16.88 -3.12 7.22
N LYS A 46 16.52 -2.10 6.42
CA LYS A 46 17.01 -0.73 6.58
C LYS A 46 16.61 -0.06 7.90
N ARG A 47 15.59 -0.57 8.60
CA ARG A 47 15.14 -0.06 9.90
C ARG A 47 15.90 -0.67 11.08
N LEU A 48 16.68 -1.72 10.86
CA LEU A 48 17.52 -2.31 11.90
C LEU A 48 18.67 -1.36 12.25
N LYS A 49 18.84 -1.07 13.53
CA LYS A 49 20.00 -0.32 14.05
C LYS A 49 21.01 -1.32 14.62
N PRO A 50 22.08 -1.64 13.88
CA PRO A 50 23.12 -2.53 14.37
C PRO A 50 23.81 -1.91 15.59
N ILE A 51 24.11 -2.73 16.59
CA ILE A 51 24.71 -2.33 17.87
C ILE A 51 26.24 -2.49 17.81
N THR A 52 26.73 -3.44 17.00
CA THR A 52 28.16 -3.69 16.81
C THR A 52 28.60 -3.46 15.36
N GLU A 53 29.88 -3.17 15.16
CA GLU A 53 30.45 -2.94 13.82
C GLU A 53 30.30 -4.18 12.92
N THR A 54 30.47 -5.37 13.48
CA THR A 54 30.23 -6.63 12.76
C THR A 54 28.78 -6.76 12.27
N GLN A 55 27.80 -6.35 13.09
CA GLN A 55 26.38 -6.33 12.67
C GLN A 55 26.11 -5.29 11.59
N SER A 56 26.82 -4.15 11.62
CA SER A 56 26.73 -3.10 10.61
C SER A 56 27.24 -3.59 9.25
N VAL A 57 28.40 -4.24 9.23
CA VAL A 57 28.97 -4.83 8.01
C VAL A 57 28.09 -5.96 7.46
N LEU A 58 27.59 -6.84 8.33
CA LEU A 58 26.72 -7.95 7.92
C LEU A 58 25.40 -7.44 7.31
N LEU A 59 24.78 -6.43 7.95
CA LEU A 59 23.53 -5.84 7.48
C LEU A 59 23.71 -5.11 6.14
N LYS A 60 24.79 -4.34 5.99
CA LYS A 60 25.12 -3.68 4.70
C LYS A 60 25.33 -4.69 3.58
N THR A 61 26.06 -5.76 3.85
CA THR A 61 26.33 -6.84 2.88
C THR A 61 25.05 -7.58 2.49
N TYR A 62 24.18 -7.87 3.47
CA TYR A 62 22.90 -8.53 3.23
C TYR A 62 21.91 -7.65 2.45
N ILE A 63 21.83 -6.35 2.77
CA ILE A 63 21.01 -5.38 2.00
C ILE A 63 21.54 -5.27 0.57
N LYS A 64 22.86 -5.20 0.39
CA LYS A 64 23.49 -5.15 -0.93
C LYS A 64 23.14 -6.40 -1.76
N ALA A 65 23.32 -7.59 -1.20
CA ALA A 65 22.96 -8.85 -1.86
C ALA A 65 21.46 -8.94 -2.20
N LYS A 66 20.56 -8.44 -1.34
CA LYS A 66 19.12 -8.39 -1.63
C LYS A 66 18.77 -7.37 -2.71
N CYS A 67 19.49 -6.26 -2.80
CA CYS A 67 19.36 -5.28 -3.86
C CYS A 67 19.92 -5.81 -5.19
N GLU A 68 21.05 -6.51 -5.19
CA GLU A 68 21.63 -7.16 -6.37
C GLU A 68 20.67 -8.23 -6.91
N PHE A 69 20.16 -9.11 -6.04
CA PHE A 69 19.12 -10.09 -6.39
C PHE A 69 17.87 -9.43 -7.00
N TYR A 70 17.44 -8.29 -6.46
CA TYR A 70 16.31 -7.53 -7.02
C TYR A 70 16.63 -6.97 -8.41
N LEU A 71 17.84 -6.43 -8.61
CA LEU A 71 18.26 -5.84 -9.88
C LEU A 71 18.44 -6.91 -10.97
N GLU A 72 19.01 -8.07 -10.61
CA GLU A 72 19.16 -9.22 -11.51
C GLU A 72 17.80 -9.75 -11.97
N HIS A 73 16.86 -10.02 -11.06
CA HIS A 73 15.54 -10.52 -11.44
C HIS A 73 14.61 -9.46 -12.05
N MET A 74 14.89 -8.16 -11.83
CA MET A 74 14.20 -7.09 -12.54
C MET A 74 14.51 -7.08 -14.04
N SER A 75 15.71 -7.50 -14.44
CA SER A 75 16.06 -7.63 -15.85
C SER A 75 15.26 -8.76 -16.52
N GLU A 76 15.09 -9.90 -15.84
CA GLU A 76 14.26 -11.02 -16.28
C GLU A 76 12.79 -10.63 -16.34
N PHE A 77 12.29 -9.88 -15.33
CA PHE A 77 10.95 -9.33 -15.34
C PHE A 77 10.69 -8.43 -16.56
N ARG A 78 11.62 -7.51 -16.86
CA ARG A 78 11.52 -6.65 -18.05
C ARG A 78 11.56 -7.48 -19.33
N ALA A 79 12.40 -8.51 -19.40
CA ALA A 79 12.49 -9.40 -20.55
C ALA A 79 11.21 -10.21 -20.76
N VAL A 80 10.59 -10.73 -19.70
CA VAL A 80 9.30 -11.45 -19.75
C VAL A 80 8.17 -10.49 -20.13
N LYS A 81 8.16 -9.27 -19.56
CA LYS A 81 7.19 -8.22 -19.93
C LYS A 81 7.33 -7.81 -21.40
N HIS A 82 8.56 -7.69 -21.91
CA HIS A 82 8.84 -7.36 -23.31
C HIS A 82 8.38 -8.49 -24.24
N LYS A 83 8.73 -9.74 -23.92
CA LYS A 83 8.25 -10.90 -24.69
C LYS A 83 6.73 -10.99 -24.69
N LEU A 84 6.06 -10.65 -23.59
CA LEU A 84 4.61 -10.59 -23.52
C LEU A 84 4.05 -9.50 -24.46
N SER A 85 4.65 -8.32 -24.50
CA SER A 85 4.23 -7.27 -25.43
C SER A 85 4.45 -7.60 -26.90
N GLU A 86 5.40 -8.47 -27.22
CA GLU A 86 5.66 -8.95 -28.59
C GLU A 86 4.75 -10.11 -29.01
N SER A 87 4.23 -10.88 -28.05
CA SER A 87 3.48 -12.12 -28.32
C SER A 87 1.98 -12.02 -28.05
N VAL A 88 1.50 -10.93 -27.44
CA VAL A 88 0.09 -10.72 -27.09
C VAL A 88 -0.47 -9.53 -27.89
N PRO A 89 -1.65 -9.68 -28.51
CA PRO A 89 -2.32 -8.56 -29.20
C PRO A 89 -2.53 -7.36 -28.29
N ALA A 90 -2.45 -6.15 -28.85
CA ALA A 90 -2.57 -4.91 -28.10
C ALA A 90 -3.90 -4.83 -27.32
N GLU A 91 -5.00 -5.34 -27.89
CA GLU A 91 -6.31 -5.35 -27.22
C GLU A 91 -6.31 -6.20 -25.94
N SER A 92 -5.52 -7.28 -25.93
CA SER A 92 -5.40 -8.17 -24.77
C SER A 92 -4.51 -7.55 -23.68
N LEU A 93 -3.45 -6.83 -24.06
CA LEU A 93 -2.62 -6.08 -23.10
C LEU A 93 -3.41 -4.94 -22.45
N ASP A 94 -4.23 -4.23 -23.24
CA ASP A 94 -5.13 -3.19 -22.73
C ASP A 94 -6.19 -3.76 -21.79
N PHE A 95 -6.74 -4.94 -22.10
CA PHE A 95 -7.64 -5.65 -21.19
C PHE A 95 -6.96 -6.03 -19.88
N ILE A 96 -5.76 -6.62 -19.93
CA ILE A 96 -4.98 -6.97 -18.73
C ILE A 96 -4.71 -5.73 -17.88
N GLN A 97 -4.25 -4.63 -18.49
CA GLN A 97 -3.97 -3.40 -17.77
C GLN A 97 -5.23 -2.81 -17.12
N ARG A 98 -6.39 -2.86 -17.80
CA ARG A 98 -7.67 -2.43 -17.20
C ARG A 98 -8.06 -3.26 -15.99
N VAL A 99 -7.88 -4.58 -16.04
CA VAL A 99 -8.14 -5.47 -14.89
C VAL A 99 -7.18 -5.16 -13.74
N MET A 100 -5.89 -4.98 -14.03
CA MET A 100 -4.89 -4.62 -13.03
C MET A 100 -5.18 -3.27 -12.38
N ASP A 101 -5.51 -2.25 -13.18
CA ASP A 101 -5.88 -0.92 -12.71
C ASP A 101 -7.09 -0.99 -11.78
N LYS A 102 -8.14 -1.73 -12.17
CA LYS A 102 -9.35 -1.93 -11.36
C LYS A 102 -9.03 -2.61 -10.03
N ASN A 103 -8.27 -3.71 -10.04
CA ASN A 103 -7.92 -4.43 -8.82
C ASN A 103 -7.04 -3.56 -7.90
N ALA A 104 -6.10 -2.79 -8.47
CA ALA A 104 -5.23 -1.90 -7.70
C ALA A 104 -6.03 -0.82 -6.97
N ILE A 105 -6.96 -0.15 -7.65
CA ILE A 105 -7.75 0.93 -7.03
C ILE A 105 -8.78 0.38 -6.02
N ILE A 106 -9.39 -0.77 -6.28
CA ILE A 106 -10.29 -1.44 -5.33
C ILE A 106 -9.54 -1.85 -4.06
N SER A 107 -8.36 -2.46 -4.20
CA SER A 107 -7.53 -2.86 -3.05
C SER A 107 -7.07 -1.65 -2.24
N THR A 108 -6.72 -0.55 -2.92
CA THR A 108 -6.39 0.74 -2.30
C THR A 108 -7.57 1.26 -1.47
N HIS A 109 -8.77 1.26 -2.05
CA HIS A 109 -10.00 1.70 -1.37
C HIS A 109 -10.30 0.85 -0.14
N LEU A 110 -10.20 -0.47 -0.24
CA LEU A 110 -10.45 -1.38 0.87
C LEU A 110 -9.51 -1.12 2.06
N LEU A 111 -8.20 -1.02 1.80
CA LEU A 111 -7.20 -0.80 2.84
C LEU A 111 -7.32 0.59 3.47
N LEU A 112 -7.54 1.62 2.65
CA LEU A 112 -7.72 2.98 3.13
C LEU A 112 -8.99 3.11 3.99
N ARG A 113 -10.11 2.53 3.55
CA ARG A 113 -11.36 2.57 4.29
C ARG A 113 -11.30 1.76 5.57
N GLN A 114 -10.63 0.60 5.57
CA GLN A 114 -10.34 -0.12 6.82
C GLN A 114 -9.54 0.76 7.79
N LEU A 115 -8.50 1.45 7.31
CA LEU A 115 -7.68 2.34 8.13
C LEU A 115 -8.50 3.50 8.72
N VAL A 116 -9.41 4.09 7.93
CA VAL A 116 -10.38 5.10 8.41
C VAL A 116 -11.23 4.54 9.55
N TYR A 117 -11.88 3.39 9.36
CA TYR A 117 -12.72 2.79 10.40
C TYR A 117 -11.95 2.46 11.69
N GLU A 118 -10.72 1.94 11.58
CA GLU A 118 -9.88 1.69 12.75
C GLU A 118 -9.47 2.99 13.45
N THR A 119 -9.19 4.05 12.69
CA THR A 119 -8.85 5.38 13.22
C THR A 119 -10.05 5.97 13.98
N ILE A 120 -11.26 5.94 13.40
CA ILE A 120 -12.50 6.37 14.08
C ILE A 120 -12.66 5.64 15.41
N SER A 121 -12.58 4.31 15.38
CA SER A 121 -12.76 3.49 16.59
C SER A 121 -11.73 3.81 17.69
N LEU A 122 -10.50 4.17 17.33
CA LEU A 122 -9.47 4.54 18.29
C LEU A 122 -9.66 5.97 18.81
N CYS A 123 -10.04 6.92 17.95
CA CYS A 123 -10.35 8.29 18.36
C CYS A 123 -11.51 8.32 19.35
N GLU A 124 -12.60 7.61 19.08
CA GLU A 124 -13.74 7.51 19.98
C GLU A 124 -13.37 6.84 21.31
N LYS A 125 -12.65 5.71 21.26
CA LYS A 125 -12.33 4.92 22.44
C LYS A 125 -11.37 5.61 23.42
N TYR A 126 -10.47 6.44 22.90
CA TYR A 126 -9.41 7.08 23.69
C TYR A 126 -9.49 8.62 23.71
N SER A 127 -10.57 9.20 23.17
CA SER A 127 -10.80 10.64 23.07
C SER A 127 -9.61 11.38 22.44
N LEU A 128 -9.13 10.88 21.30
CA LEU A 128 -7.98 11.43 20.58
C LEU A 128 -8.40 12.54 19.63
N GLU A 129 -7.45 13.38 19.25
CA GLU A 129 -7.63 14.41 18.22
C GLU A 129 -7.96 13.80 16.84
N GLU A 130 -8.90 14.41 16.13
CA GLU A 130 -9.45 13.91 14.87
C GLU A 130 -8.71 14.41 13.62
N THR A 131 -7.66 15.22 13.77
CA THR A 131 -6.90 15.79 12.64
C THR A 131 -6.43 14.72 11.64
N LEU A 132 -5.91 13.58 12.13
CA LEU A 132 -5.54 12.45 11.29
C LEU A 132 -6.74 11.84 10.54
N LEU A 133 -7.89 11.75 11.20
CA LEU A 133 -9.10 11.20 10.61
C LEU A 133 -9.58 12.05 9.44
N PHE A 134 -9.60 13.38 9.60
CA PHE A 134 -9.99 14.28 8.51
C PHE A 134 -9.07 14.16 7.29
N LEU A 135 -7.75 14.03 7.50
CA LEU A 135 -6.80 13.81 6.39
C LEU A 135 -7.06 12.49 5.66
N LEU A 136 -7.37 11.42 6.40
CA LEU A 136 -7.67 10.11 5.80
C LEU A 136 -8.99 10.11 5.02
N LEU A 137 -10.03 10.77 5.56
CA LEU A 137 -11.31 10.91 4.88
C LEU A 137 -11.16 11.71 3.58
N ASP A 138 -10.37 12.78 3.59
CA ASP A 138 -10.10 13.57 2.39
C ASP A 138 -9.47 12.70 1.28
N ALA A 139 -8.40 11.96 1.58
CA ALA A 139 -7.80 11.03 0.62
C ALA A 139 -8.75 9.90 0.17
N GLU A 140 -9.61 9.42 1.06
CA GLU A 140 -10.62 8.42 0.72
C GLU A 140 -11.57 8.91 -0.36
N THR A 141 -11.99 10.18 -0.33
CA THR A 141 -12.93 10.71 -1.33
C THR A 141 -12.40 10.62 -2.76
N TYR A 142 -11.11 10.90 -2.96
CA TYR A 142 -10.46 10.77 -4.27
C TYR A 142 -10.39 9.32 -4.72
N VAL A 143 -10.02 8.41 -3.83
CA VAL A 143 -9.95 6.97 -4.11
C VAL A 143 -11.34 6.40 -4.42
N GLU A 144 -12.37 6.76 -3.65
CA GLU A 144 -13.75 6.32 -3.86
C GLU A 144 -14.31 6.86 -5.20
N SER A 145 -13.96 8.09 -5.56
CA SER A 145 -14.29 8.68 -6.86
C SER A 145 -13.69 7.87 -8.01
N ASP A 146 -12.42 7.51 -7.92
CA ASP A 146 -11.73 6.73 -8.96
C ASP A 146 -12.23 5.27 -9.05
N VAL A 147 -12.54 4.63 -7.91
CA VAL A 147 -13.25 3.34 -7.90
C VAL A 147 -14.59 3.45 -8.60
N THR A 148 -15.39 4.47 -8.26
CA THR A 148 -16.72 4.66 -8.85
C THR A 148 -16.66 4.86 -10.36
N LYS A 149 -15.69 5.65 -10.85
CA LYS A 149 -15.44 5.82 -12.29
C LYS A 149 -15.07 4.48 -12.94
N CYS A 150 -14.18 3.72 -12.30
CA CYS A 150 -13.70 2.43 -12.81
C CYS A 150 -14.84 1.40 -12.92
N LEU A 151 -15.66 1.28 -11.88
CA LEU A 151 -16.81 0.36 -11.88
C LEU A 151 -17.86 0.74 -12.92
N LYS A 152 -18.16 2.04 -13.06
CA LYS A 152 -19.10 2.53 -14.08
C LYS A 152 -18.61 2.26 -15.51
N ALA A 153 -17.31 2.43 -15.76
CA ALA A 153 -16.72 2.14 -17.07
C ALA A 153 -16.85 0.66 -17.47
N GLU A 154 -16.76 -0.24 -16.50
CA GLU A 154 -16.92 -1.69 -16.67
C GLU A 154 -18.37 -2.18 -16.50
N LYS A 155 -19.34 -1.26 -16.35
CA LYS A 155 -20.77 -1.53 -16.13
C LYS A 155 -21.06 -2.41 -14.91
N GLU A 156 -20.23 -2.29 -13.87
CA GLU A 156 -20.41 -2.97 -12.60
C GLU A 156 -21.32 -2.18 -11.64
N ASP A 157 -21.99 -2.90 -10.75
CA ASP A 157 -22.88 -2.31 -9.74
C ASP A 157 -22.07 -1.74 -8.57
N VAL A 158 -22.04 -0.41 -8.50
CA VAL A 158 -21.35 0.34 -7.44
C VAL A 158 -21.98 0.09 -6.06
N THR A 159 -23.30 -0.10 -5.99
CA THR A 159 -24.00 -0.33 -4.71
C THR A 159 -23.60 -1.68 -4.14
N LYS A 160 -23.64 -2.72 -4.99
CA LYS A 160 -23.20 -4.07 -4.61
C LYS A 160 -21.72 -4.09 -4.21
N HIS A 161 -20.88 -3.33 -4.90
CA HIS A 161 -19.48 -3.19 -4.51
C HIS A 161 -19.32 -2.57 -3.12
N LYS A 162 -20.06 -1.50 -2.80
CA LYS A 162 -20.03 -0.85 -1.47
C LYS A 162 -20.46 -1.80 -0.36
N GLU A 163 -21.48 -2.61 -0.58
CA GLU A 163 -21.91 -3.64 0.37
C GLU A 163 -20.81 -4.69 0.60
N LEU A 164 -20.18 -5.17 -0.47
CA LEU A 164 -19.10 -6.14 -0.39
C LEU A 164 -17.89 -5.58 0.37
N VAL A 165 -17.48 -4.34 0.08
CA VAL A 165 -16.40 -3.65 0.81
C VAL A 165 -16.75 -3.55 2.31
N LYS A 166 -17.99 -3.20 2.65
CA LYS A 166 -18.44 -3.12 4.04
C LYS A 166 -18.31 -4.46 4.77
N GLU A 167 -18.72 -5.56 4.15
CA GLU A 167 -18.61 -6.91 4.75
C GLU A 167 -17.14 -7.35 4.85
N MET A 168 -16.30 -7.05 3.85
CA MET A 168 -14.87 -7.34 3.90
C MET A 168 -14.18 -6.60 5.05
N ILE A 169 -14.49 -5.30 5.24
CA ILE A 169 -13.96 -4.50 6.36
C ILE A 169 -14.44 -5.07 7.69
N LYS A 170 -15.72 -5.41 7.82
CA LYS A 170 -16.26 -6.00 9.04
C LYS A 170 -15.54 -7.31 9.43
N SER A 171 -15.15 -8.11 8.45
CA SER A 171 -14.32 -9.31 8.66
C SER A 171 -12.89 -8.93 9.07
N SER A 172 -12.24 -8.01 8.35
CA SER A 172 -10.85 -7.64 8.63
C SER A 172 -10.68 -6.93 9.97
N LEU A 173 -11.66 -6.17 10.46
CA LEU A 173 -11.64 -5.57 11.80
C LEU A 173 -11.63 -6.61 12.94
N LYS A 174 -12.09 -7.84 12.67
CA LYS A 174 -12.05 -8.95 13.64
C LYS A 174 -10.73 -9.71 13.60
N THR A 175 -10.19 -9.96 12.41
CA THR A 175 -9.07 -10.89 12.19
C THR A 175 -7.75 -10.20 11.91
N ASN A 176 -7.75 -9.10 11.16
CA ASN A 176 -6.59 -8.47 10.53
C ASN A 176 -6.55 -6.95 10.76
N ARG A 177 -6.50 -6.52 12.03
CA ARG A 177 -6.39 -5.10 12.36
C ARG A 177 -5.05 -4.50 11.93
N LEU A 178 -5.09 -3.34 11.29
CA LEU A 178 -3.91 -2.58 10.86
C LEU A 178 -3.22 -1.89 12.05
N ILE A 179 -4.00 -1.45 13.04
CA ILE A 179 -3.54 -0.76 14.24
C ILE A 179 -3.93 -1.58 15.47
N ARG A 180 -2.92 -2.18 16.12
CA ARG A 180 -3.11 -2.99 17.33
C ARG A 180 -2.33 -2.39 18.51
N PRO A 181 -3.00 -1.67 19.42
CA PRO A 181 -2.37 -1.18 20.65
C PRO A 181 -1.85 -2.34 21.51
N SER A 182 -0.66 -2.18 22.09
CA SER A 182 -0.12 -3.17 23.03
C SER A 182 -0.77 -2.96 24.39
N PRO A 183 -1.41 -3.99 25.01
CA PRO A 183 -2.05 -3.84 26.32
C PRO A 183 -1.08 -3.35 27.40
N ARG A 184 0.17 -3.79 27.35
CA ARG A 184 1.22 -3.38 28.29
C ARG A 184 1.58 -1.90 28.15
N LEU A 185 1.75 -1.42 26.91
CA LEU A 185 2.10 -0.02 26.66
C LEU A 185 0.91 0.91 26.87
N LEU A 186 -0.30 0.41 26.63
CA LEU A 186 -1.54 1.09 26.97
C LEU A 186 -1.65 1.32 28.49
N ALA A 187 -1.32 0.31 29.30
CA ALA A 187 -1.33 0.44 30.75
C ALA A 187 -0.29 1.46 31.26
N LEU A 188 0.84 1.62 30.56
CA LEU A 188 1.93 2.51 31.01
C LEU A 188 1.78 3.96 30.52
N HIS A 189 1.31 4.16 29.28
CA HIS A 189 1.33 5.46 28.60
C HIS A 189 -0.07 5.92 28.11
N GLY A 190 -1.11 5.11 28.34
CA GLY A 190 -2.50 5.44 28.02
C GLY A 190 -2.73 5.88 26.58
N ALA A 191 -3.54 6.93 26.43
CA ALA A 191 -3.94 7.51 25.14
C ALA A 191 -2.75 8.03 24.31
N CYS A 192 -1.69 8.53 24.96
CA CYS A 192 -0.49 9.03 24.26
C CYS A 192 0.20 7.92 23.44
N HIS A 193 0.24 6.70 23.96
CA HIS A 193 0.78 5.56 23.19
C HIS A 193 -0.09 5.23 21.97
N VAL A 194 -1.41 5.28 22.12
CA VAL A 194 -2.35 5.02 21.02
C VAL A 194 -2.17 6.05 19.93
N GLN A 195 -2.10 7.34 20.27
CA GLN A 195 -1.91 8.43 19.30
C GLN A 195 -0.60 8.25 18.50
N LYS A 196 0.53 8.02 19.19
CA LYS A 196 1.84 7.79 18.54
C LYS A 196 1.84 6.55 17.66
N LEU A 197 1.22 5.47 18.13
CA LEU A 197 1.10 4.23 17.36
C LEU A 197 0.25 4.44 16.11
N MET A 198 -0.90 5.11 16.26
CA MET A 198 -1.84 5.41 15.19
C MET A 198 -1.15 6.21 14.09
N MET A 199 -0.50 7.33 14.43
CA MET A 199 0.29 8.13 13.48
C MET A 199 1.35 7.30 12.76
N THR A 200 2.15 6.51 13.50
CA THR A 200 3.23 5.71 12.92
C THR A 200 2.71 4.62 11.98
N ARG A 201 1.62 3.96 12.37
CA ARG A 201 1.00 2.89 11.59
C ARG A 201 0.31 3.44 10.36
N THR A 202 -0.44 4.53 10.48
CA THR A 202 -1.07 5.22 9.35
C THR A 202 -0.06 5.62 8.29
N VAL A 203 1.05 6.27 8.67
CA VAL A 203 2.13 6.59 7.71
C VAL A 203 2.66 5.34 7.02
N THR A 204 2.87 4.26 7.76
CA THR A 204 3.38 3.00 7.20
C THR A 204 2.40 2.39 6.20
N VAL A 205 1.12 2.30 6.56
CA VAL A 205 0.07 1.71 5.71
C VAL A 205 -0.14 2.57 4.47
N LEU A 206 -0.29 3.89 4.62
CA LEU A 206 -0.46 4.81 3.48
C LEU A 206 0.73 4.75 2.52
N SER A 207 1.95 4.68 3.03
CA SER A 207 3.14 4.52 2.20
C SER A 207 3.09 3.21 1.40
N GLN A 208 2.67 2.12 2.03
CA GLN A 208 2.53 0.82 1.36
C GLN A 208 1.43 0.84 0.29
N VAL A 209 0.25 1.36 0.63
CA VAL A 209 -0.89 1.50 -0.28
C VAL A 209 -0.52 2.35 -1.50
N LYS A 210 0.14 3.49 -1.29
CA LYS A 210 0.61 4.35 -2.39
C LYS A 210 1.57 3.61 -3.31
N VAL A 211 2.59 2.94 -2.75
CA VAL A 211 3.57 2.20 -3.55
C VAL A 211 2.91 1.07 -4.33
N GLN A 212 1.97 0.33 -3.71
CA GLN A 212 1.21 -0.71 -4.39
C GLN A 212 0.39 -0.14 -5.55
N LEU A 213 -0.32 0.97 -5.34
CA LEU A 213 -1.08 1.63 -6.41
C LEU A 213 -0.18 2.12 -7.56
N GLN A 214 1.01 2.64 -7.25
CA GLN A 214 1.97 3.10 -8.25
C GLN A 214 2.60 1.96 -9.07
N LEU A 215 2.77 0.78 -8.46
CA LEU A 215 3.37 -0.38 -9.11
C LEU A 215 2.35 -1.18 -9.93
N ALA A 216 1.14 -1.34 -9.39
CA ALA A 216 0.11 -2.19 -9.99
C ALA A 216 -0.70 -1.45 -11.08
N ALA A 217 -0.95 -0.15 -10.91
CA ALA A 217 -1.69 0.63 -11.89
C ALA A 217 -0.77 1.30 -12.91
N ALA A 218 -1.25 1.49 -14.14
CA ALA A 218 -0.52 2.23 -15.16
C ALA A 218 -0.14 3.64 -14.65
N HIS A 219 0.99 4.16 -15.11
CA HIS A 219 1.52 5.45 -14.64
C HIS A 219 0.48 6.58 -14.78
N ARG A 220 -0.25 6.60 -15.90
CA ARG A 220 -1.30 7.57 -16.22
C ARG A 220 -2.62 7.38 -15.44
N SER A 221 -2.84 6.21 -14.85
CA SER A 221 -4.10 5.89 -14.17
C SER A 221 -4.11 6.45 -12.74
N PHE A 222 -5.26 6.95 -12.30
CA PHE A 222 -5.53 7.39 -10.91
C PHE A 222 -4.55 8.45 -10.39
N SER A 223 -4.24 9.46 -11.21
CA SER A 223 -3.37 10.59 -10.82
C SER A 223 -3.84 11.27 -9.54
N ASP A 224 -5.15 11.46 -9.42
CA ASP A 224 -5.78 12.19 -8.32
C ASP A 224 -5.64 11.41 -7.03
N SER A 225 -5.98 10.11 -7.04
CA SER A 225 -5.77 9.21 -5.90
C SER A 225 -4.31 9.12 -5.47
N LYS A 226 -3.37 9.01 -6.43
CA LYS A 226 -1.93 8.98 -6.14
C LYS A 226 -1.45 10.30 -5.53
N GLY A 227 -1.98 11.43 -6.01
CA GLY A 227 -1.70 12.77 -5.50
C GLY A 227 -2.22 12.96 -4.07
N ALA A 228 -3.48 12.62 -3.82
CA ALA A 228 -4.11 12.73 -2.51
C ALA A 228 -3.38 11.89 -1.44
N LEU A 229 -3.01 10.64 -1.77
CA LEU A 229 -2.21 9.80 -0.87
C LEU A 229 -0.84 10.40 -0.57
N GLN A 230 -0.20 11.04 -1.55
CA GLN A 230 1.08 11.72 -1.35
C GLN A 230 0.93 12.95 -0.47
N GLU A 231 -0.11 13.76 -0.70
CA GLU A 231 -0.36 14.98 0.07
C GLU A 231 -0.58 14.67 1.56
N VAL A 232 -1.36 13.62 1.87
CA VAL A 232 -1.53 13.17 3.26
C VAL A 232 -0.20 12.74 3.87
N LEU A 233 0.62 11.97 3.14
CA LEU A 233 1.95 11.58 3.63
C LEU A 233 2.85 12.78 3.90
N ASP A 234 2.84 13.79 3.03
CA ASP A 234 3.64 15.00 3.20
C ASP A 234 3.20 15.84 4.40
N LYS A 235 1.88 15.96 4.63
CA LYS A 235 1.31 16.62 5.82
C LYS A 235 1.76 15.90 7.10
N LEU A 236 1.65 14.56 7.14
CA LEU A 236 2.06 13.76 8.30
C LEU A 236 3.57 13.78 8.55
N GLU A 237 4.40 13.84 7.50
CA GLU A 237 5.85 14.03 7.64
C GLU A 237 6.21 15.40 8.20
N THR A 238 5.46 16.43 7.81
CA THR A 238 5.67 17.81 8.28
C THR A 238 5.30 17.94 9.76
N GLU A 239 4.20 17.36 10.20
CA GLU A 239 3.80 17.28 11.61
C GLU A 239 4.87 16.57 12.45
N LYS A 240 5.36 15.42 11.97
CA LYS A 240 6.43 14.67 12.64
C LYS A 240 7.75 15.45 12.76
N LYS A 241 8.04 16.36 11.82
CA LYS A 241 9.21 17.25 11.87
C LYS A 241 9.00 18.41 12.86
N ARG A 242 7.76 18.92 12.98
CA ARG A 242 7.40 19.96 13.96
C ARG A 242 7.50 19.45 15.40
N GLU A 243 6.93 18.28 15.69
CA GLU A 243 7.01 17.66 17.03
C GLU A 243 8.47 17.45 17.47
N LYS A 244 9.34 17.03 16.55
CA LYS A 244 10.78 16.85 16.85
C LYS A 244 11.51 18.15 17.15
N LYS A 245 11.14 19.25 16.49
CA LYS A 245 11.71 20.58 16.75
C LYS A 245 11.26 21.10 18.12
N GLU A 246 9.98 21.02 18.43
CA GLU A 246 9.46 21.45 19.73
C GLU A 246 10.06 20.64 20.89
N THR A 247 10.21 19.33 20.72
CA THR A 247 10.87 18.50 21.76
C THR A 247 12.36 18.85 21.92
N GLN A 248 13.05 19.29 20.86
CA GLN A 248 14.45 19.75 20.94
C GLN A 248 14.56 21.14 21.58
N ASP A 249 13.63 22.04 21.27
CA ASP A 249 13.60 23.40 21.84
C ASP A 249 13.29 23.37 23.34
N PHE A 250 12.38 22.51 23.81
CA PHE A 250 12.12 22.32 25.24
C PHE A 250 13.34 21.77 26.00
N VAL A 251 14.05 20.80 25.43
CA VAL A 251 15.29 20.25 26.03
C VAL A 251 16.41 21.30 26.08
N PHE A 252 16.44 22.23 25.11
CA PHE A 252 17.41 23.33 25.09
C PHE A 252 17.09 24.39 26.15
N VAL A 253 15.81 24.72 26.35
CA VAL A 253 15.35 25.66 27.40
C VAL A 253 15.60 25.11 28.80
N GLU A 254 15.33 23.83 29.06
CA GLU A 254 15.58 23.19 30.36
C GLU A 254 17.08 23.14 30.73
N ARG A 255 17.97 22.89 29.75
CA ARG A 255 19.41 22.92 29.98
C ARG A 255 19.94 24.32 30.34
N ASN A 256 19.48 25.35 29.63
CA ASN A 256 19.91 26.72 29.90
C ASN A 256 19.39 27.25 31.25
N LEU A 257 18.20 26.82 31.69
CA LEU A 257 17.69 27.15 33.02
C LEU A 257 18.45 26.43 34.15
N ALA A 258 18.89 25.20 33.93
CA ALA A 258 19.70 24.47 34.90
C ALA A 258 21.10 25.10 35.08
N GLU A 259 21.71 25.59 34.00
CA GLU A 259 23.01 26.30 34.04
C GLU A 259 22.93 27.68 34.70
N LEU A 260 21.79 28.38 34.59
CA LEU A 260 21.56 29.67 35.26
C LEU A 260 21.25 29.56 36.76
N CYS A 261 20.78 28.40 37.23
CA CYS A 261 20.47 28.14 38.64
C CYS A 261 21.62 27.46 39.41
N SER A 262 22.75 27.18 38.76
CA SER A 262 23.92 26.51 39.35
C SER A 262 25.18 27.38 39.42
N GLY A 263 25.05 28.69 39.15
CA GLY A 263 26.11 29.71 39.28
C GLY A 263 25.91 30.63 40.48
#